data_AF-A0A7Y3C937-F1
#
_entry.id   AF-A0A7Y3C937-F1
#
_cell.length_a   1.000
_cell.length_b   1.000
_cell.length_c   1.000
_cell.angle_alpha   90.00
_cell.angle_beta   90.00
_cell.angle_gamma   90.00
#
_symmetry.space_group_name_H-M   'P 1'
#
loop_
_entity.id
_entity.type
_entity.pdbx_description
1 polymer ?
#
loop_
_entity_poly.entity_id
_entity_poly.type
_entity_poly.pdbx_seq_one_letter_code
_entity_poly.pdbx_strand_id
1 'polypeptide(L)'
;MELDYNNIKTLGDLRKSGYKSQGIKDELRKNLIQRIKDGKETFGGVWGYEDSVIPELERAILSRHNINLLGLRGQAKTRLARLMVNLLDEYIPVVEGSEIND
;
A
#
# COMPACT_ATOMS: atom_id res chain seq x y z
N MET A 1 -13.71 -8.76 -7.97
CA MET A 1 -13.95 -8.60 -9.42
C MET A 1 -12.56 -8.46 -10.00
N GLU A 2 -12.03 -9.50 -10.62
CA GLU A 2 -10.73 -9.41 -11.28
C GLU A 2 -10.91 -8.56 -12.53
N LEU A 3 -10.15 -7.47 -12.62
CA LEU A 3 -10.11 -6.62 -13.80
C LEU A 3 -9.27 -7.34 -14.85
N ASP A 4 -9.82 -7.52 -16.06
CA ASP A 4 -9.02 -8.02 -17.18
C ASP A 4 -8.18 -6.88 -17.77
N TYR A 5 -7.00 -6.69 -17.20
CA TYR A 5 -6.10 -5.59 -17.55
C TYR A 5 -5.67 -5.60 -19.02
N ASN A 6 -5.65 -6.77 -19.69
CA ASN A 6 -5.20 -6.89 -21.08
C ASN A 6 -6.16 -6.26 -22.08
N ASN A 7 -7.42 -6.09 -21.69
CA ASN A 7 -8.48 -5.55 -22.54
C ASN A 7 -8.82 -4.07 -22.25
N ILE A 8 -8.16 -3.45 -21.26
CA ILE A 8 -8.35 -2.03 -20.92
C ILE A 8 -7.27 -1.20 -21.64
N LYS A 9 -7.62 -0.62 -22.79
CA LYS A 9 -6.66 0.16 -23.61
C LYS A 9 -6.94 1.65 -23.63
N THR A 10 -8.13 2.07 -23.20
CA THR A 10 -8.55 3.47 -23.21
C THR A 10 -9.07 3.89 -21.85
N LEU A 11 -9.07 5.20 -21.59
CA LEU A 11 -9.72 5.77 -20.40
C LEU A 11 -11.23 5.41 -20.35
N GLY A 12 -11.87 5.27 -21.52
CA GLY A 12 -13.26 4.83 -21.62
C GLY A 12 -13.46 3.40 -21.11
N ASP A 13 -12.56 2.49 -21.49
CA ASP A 13 -12.59 1.10 -21.03
C ASP A 13 -12.27 1.00 -19.54
N LEU A 14 -11.30 1.80 -19.06
CA LEU A 14 -10.94 1.87 -17.64
C LEU A 14 -12.14 2.30 -16.80
N ARG A 15 -12.89 3.32 -17.23
CA ARG A 15 -14.12 3.76 -16.55
C ARG A 15 -15.21 2.68 -16.57
N LYS A 16 -15.41 2.00 -17.70
CA LYS A 16 -16.39 0.90 -17.82
C LYS A 16 -16.04 -0.31 -16.96
N SER A 17 -14.75 -0.56 -16.74
CA SER A 17 -14.27 -1.64 -15.87
C SER A 17 -14.61 -1.42 -14.39
N GLY A 18 -15.04 -0.20 -14.02
CA GLY A 18 -15.37 0.15 -12.64
C GLY A 18 -14.15 0.54 -11.81
N TYR A 19 -12.98 0.74 -12.43
CA TYR A 19 -11.79 1.25 -11.75
C TYR A 19 -12.09 2.57 -11.06
N LYS A 20 -11.71 2.66 -9.79
CA LYS A 20 -11.78 3.88 -8.99
C LYS A 20 -10.41 4.16 -8.42
N SER A 21 -9.84 5.29 -8.82
CA SER A 21 -8.64 5.80 -8.16
C SER A 21 -8.96 6.07 -6.70
N GLN A 22 -8.03 5.68 -5.84
CA GLN A 22 -8.11 5.82 -4.39
C GLN A 22 -6.82 6.49 -3.91
N GLY A 23 -6.92 7.37 -2.92
CA GLY A 23 -5.72 7.97 -2.35
C GLY A 23 -4.87 6.92 -1.64
N ILE A 24 -3.54 7.05 -1.71
CA ILE A 24 -2.56 6.13 -1.10
C ILE A 24 -2.91 5.79 0.35
N LYS A 25 -3.28 6.79 1.16
CA LYS A 25 -3.66 6.57 2.58
C LYS A 25 -4.90 5.70 2.74
N ASP A 26 -5.87 5.84 1.84
CA ASP A 26 -7.09 5.07 1.88
C ASP A 26 -6.84 3.63 1.43
N GLU A 27 -6.01 3.46 0.40
CA GLU A 27 -5.59 2.17 -0.11
C GLU A 27 -4.81 1.38 0.95
N LEU A 28 -3.77 1.98 1.53
CA LEU A 28 -3.00 1.40 2.64
C LEU A 28 -3.91 0.97 3.79
N ARG A 29 -4.86 1.83 4.19
CA ARG A 29 -5.82 1.51 5.27
C ARG A 29 -6.71 0.33 4.90
N LYS A 30 -7.31 0.34 3.71
CA LYS A 30 -8.21 -0.72 3.23
C LYS A 30 -7.48 -2.06 3.17
N ASN A 31 -6.29 -2.08 2.57
CA ASN A 31 -5.50 -3.29 2.38
C ASN A 31 -4.93 -3.82 3.70
N LEU A 32 -4.56 -2.93 4.64
CA LEU A 32 -4.18 -3.32 6.00
C LEU A 32 -5.34 -3.97 6.75
N ILE A 33 -6.55 -3.38 6.71
CA ILE A 33 -7.74 -3.98 7.33
C ILE A 33 -7.99 -5.39 6.78
N GLN A 34 -7.85 -5.57 5.46
CA GLN A 34 -8.04 -6.86 4.84
C GLN A 34 -6.97 -7.87 5.29
N ARG A 35 -5.69 -7.49 5.35
CA ARG A 35 -4.63 -8.37 5.84
C ARG A 35 -4.85 -8.81 7.29
N ILE A 36 -5.24 -7.88 8.17
CA ILE A 36 -5.53 -8.19 9.58
C ILE A 36 -6.69 -9.18 9.68
N LYS A 37 -7.76 -8.97 8.89
CA LYS A 37 -8.91 -9.91 8.84
C LYS A 37 -8.51 -11.30 8.34
N ASP A 38 -7.60 -11.36 7.38
CA ASP A 38 -7.07 -12.62 6.84
C ASP A 38 -6.05 -13.30 7.78
N GLY A 39 -5.68 -12.67 8.89
CA GLY A 39 -4.63 -13.18 9.80
C GLY A 39 -3.24 -13.22 9.18
N LYS A 40 -2.98 -12.39 8.15
CA LYS A 40 -1.70 -12.33 7.45
C LYS A 40 -0.77 -11.31 8.11
N GLU A 41 0.50 -11.66 8.22
CA GLU A 41 1.53 -10.76 8.74
C GLU A 41 1.77 -9.57 7.78
N THR A 42 1.76 -8.35 8.31
CA THR A 42 1.92 -7.14 7.51
C THR A 42 3.40 -6.81 7.21
N PHE A 43 4.25 -6.88 8.24
CA PHE A 43 5.63 -6.39 8.23
C PHE A 43 6.65 -7.51 8.50
N GLY A 44 6.55 -8.57 7.70
CA GLY A 44 7.37 -9.77 7.85
C GLY A 44 8.89 -9.53 7.89
N GLY A 45 9.54 -10.23 8.80
CA GLY A 45 10.99 -10.32 8.92
C GLY A 45 11.67 -9.15 9.64
N VAL A 46 10.92 -8.21 10.22
CA VAL A 46 11.47 -7.18 11.11
C VAL A 46 11.40 -7.66 12.57
N TRP A 47 12.48 -8.27 13.02
CA TRP A 47 12.57 -8.87 14.35
C TRP A 47 12.67 -7.83 15.48
N GLY A 48 11.90 -8.04 16.55
CA GLY A 48 11.94 -7.25 17.78
C GLY A 48 11.02 -6.04 17.80
N TYR A 49 10.24 -5.81 16.74
CA TYR A 49 9.31 -4.68 16.60
C TYR A 49 7.84 -5.08 16.69
N GLU A 50 7.57 -6.37 16.86
CA GLU A 50 6.24 -6.99 16.87
C GLU A 50 5.36 -6.40 17.98
N ASP A 51 5.95 -6.13 19.15
CA ASP A 51 5.25 -5.61 20.33
C ASP A 51 5.41 -4.09 20.53
N SER A 52 6.09 -3.38 19.62
CA SER A 52 6.36 -1.93 19.77
C SER A 52 6.05 -1.12 18.51
N VAL A 53 6.99 -1.09 17.55
CA VAL A 53 6.92 -0.21 16.38
C VAL A 53 5.83 -0.64 15.41
N ILE A 54 5.67 -1.95 15.18
CA ILE A 54 4.68 -2.47 14.21
C ILE A 54 3.24 -2.09 14.62
N PRO A 55 2.78 -2.33 15.87
CA PRO A 55 1.45 -1.90 16.31
C PRO A 55 1.20 -0.41 16.17
N GLU A 56 2.20 0.44 16.44
CA GLU A 56 2.09 1.89 16.25
C GLU A 56 1.99 2.28 14.77
N LEU A 57 2.76 1.62 13.91
CA LEU A 57 2.71 1.81 12.46
C LEU A 57 1.31 1.47 11.92
N GLU A 58 0.78 0.32 12.31
CA GLU A 58 -0.54 -0.15 11.89
C GLU A 58 -1.63 0.83 12.33
N ARG A 59 -1.59 1.29 13.59
CA ARG A 59 -2.53 2.31 14.09
C ARG A 59 -2.41 3.61 13.29
N ALA A 60 -1.20 4.07 13.00
CA ALA A 60 -1.00 5.30 12.22
C ALA A 60 -1.60 5.18 10.80
N ILE A 61 -1.44 4.03 10.15
CA ILE A 61 -2.05 3.73 8.84
C ILE A 61 -3.58 3.71 8.95
N LEU A 62 -4.13 3.01 9.95
CA LEU A 62 -5.57 2.92 10.18
C LEU A 62 -6.20 4.30 10.41
N SER A 63 -5.47 5.20 11.07
CA SER A 63 -5.87 6.59 11.33
C SER A 63 -5.51 7.57 10.21
N ARG A 64 -4.91 7.10 9.10
CA ARG A 64 -4.51 7.92 7.95
C ARG A 64 -3.50 9.04 8.30
N HIS A 65 -2.67 8.82 9.32
CA HIS A 65 -1.66 9.78 9.74
C HIS A 65 -0.46 9.82 8.80
N ASN A 66 0.27 10.93 8.83
CA ASN A 66 1.61 11.00 8.24
C ASN A 66 2.59 10.28 9.18
N ILE A 67 3.53 9.54 8.62
CA ILE A 67 4.46 8.70 9.38
C ILE A 67 5.88 9.16 9.10
N ASN A 68 6.66 9.38 10.16
CA ASN A 68 8.08 9.66 10.07
C ASN A 68 8.86 8.64 10.91
N LEU A 69 9.73 7.86 10.27
CA LEU A 69 10.52 6.84 10.94
C LEU A 69 11.85 7.44 11.41
N LEU A 70 12.04 7.54 12.73
CA LEU A 70 13.26 8.07 13.36
C LEU A 70 13.98 6.97 14.15
N GLY A 71 15.31 7.04 14.23
CA GLY A 71 16.13 6.07 14.95
C GLY A 71 17.57 5.99 14.46
N LEU A 72 18.40 5.20 15.13
CA LEU A 72 19.82 5.03 14.80
C LEU A 72 20.05 4.27 13.48
N ARG A 73 21.26 4.36 12.91
CA ARG A 73 21.64 3.60 11.72
C ARG A 73 21.49 2.09 11.98
N GLY A 74 20.94 1.36 11.00
CA GLY A 74 20.75 -0.10 11.10
C GLY A 74 19.46 -0.56 11.78
N GLN A 75 18.63 0.34 12.31
CA GLN A 75 17.37 0.01 13.00
C GLN A 75 16.17 -0.21 12.06
N ALA A 76 16.37 -0.91 10.95
CA ALA A 76 15.29 -1.34 10.04
C ALA A 76 14.32 -0.26 9.45
N LYS A 77 14.52 1.04 9.65
CA LYS A 77 13.64 2.12 9.13
C LYS A 77 13.33 1.99 7.63
N THR A 78 14.37 1.87 6.82
CA THR A 78 14.24 1.70 5.36
C THR A 78 13.54 0.40 5.00
N ARG A 79 13.71 -0.64 5.83
CA ARG A 79 13.06 -1.94 5.61
C ARG A 79 11.56 -1.84 5.88
N LEU A 80 11.13 -1.20 6.98
CA LEU A 80 9.72 -0.93 7.27
C LEU A 80 9.08 -0.13 6.13
N ALA A 81 9.72 0.95 5.67
CA ALA A 81 9.21 1.76 4.58
C ALA A 81 9.02 0.95 3.28
N ARG A 82 9.95 0.05 2.95
CA ARG A 82 9.82 -0.85 1.79
C ARG A 82 8.71 -1.87 1.94
N LEU A 83 8.49 -2.39 3.15
CA LEU A 83 7.40 -3.33 3.42
C LEU A 83 6.02 -2.69 3.30
N MET A 84 5.89 -1.37 3.46
CA MET A 84 4.63 -0.66 3.22
C MET A 84 4.13 -0.79 1.77
N VAL A 85 5.03 -0.97 0.80
CA VAL A 85 4.65 -1.19 -0.61
C VAL A 85 3.81 -2.45 -0.78
N ASN A 86 4.00 -3.45 0.09
CA ASN A 86 3.21 -4.68 0.05
C ASN A 86 1.73 -4.49 0.46
N LEU A 87 1.37 -3.30 0.94
CA LEU A 87 0.00 -2.88 1.23
C LEU A 87 -0.63 -2.09 0.08
N LEU A 88 0.12 -1.78 -0.97
CA LEU A 88 -0.39 -1.14 -2.18
C LEU A 88 -0.74 -2.19 -3.22
N ASP A 89 -1.60 -1.81 -4.16
CA ASP A 89 -2.00 -2.59 -5.31
C ASP A 89 -0.78 -2.81 -6.21
N GLU A 90 -0.65 -4.01 -6.75
CA GLU A 90 0.51 -4.42 -7.56
C GLU A 90 0.58 -3.67 -8.90
N TYR A 91 -0.59 -3.27 -9.42
CA TYR A 91 -0.73 -2.63 -10.72
C TYR A 91 -1.54 -1.34 -10.60
N ILE A 92 -1.07 -0.29 -11.26
CA ILE A 92 -1.79 0.96 -11.45
C ILE A 92 -1.92 1.24 -12.96
N PRO A 93 -3.05 1.80 -13.44
CA PRO A 93 -3.17 2.21 -14.82
C PRO A 93 -2.25 3.41 -15.09
N VAL A 94 -1.58 3.40 -16.23
CA VAL A 94 -0.71 4.50 -16.68
C VAL A 94 -1.12 4.94 -18.08
N VAL A 95 -0.90 6.21 -18.39
CA VAL A 95 -1.10 6.76 -19.74
C VAL A 95 0.24 6.77 -20.47
N GLU A 96 0.33 6.03 -21.57
CA GLU A 96 1.53 5.99 -22.40
C GLU A 96 1.92 7.39 -22.88
N GLY A 97 3.20 7.76 -22.73
CA GLY A 97 3.72 9.08 -23.09
C GLY A 97 3.48 10.18 -22.06
N SER A 98 2.82 9.88 -20.93
CA SER A 98 2.77 10.80 -19.80
C SER A 98 4.12 10.83 -19.08
N GLU A 99 4.61 12.03 -18.75
CA GLU A 99 5.81 12.19 -17.91
C GLU A 99 5.55 11.80 -16.44
N ILE A 100 4.27 11.72 -16.05
CA ILE A 100 3.82 11.38 -14.71
C ILE A 100 2.99 10.10 -14.78
N ASN A 101 3.31 9.11 -13.95
CA ASN A 101 2.61 7.84 -13.85
C ASN A 101 1.41 7.89 -12.87
N ASP A 102 0.78 9.07 -12.71
CA ASP A 102 -0.39 9.30 -11.84
C ASP A 102 -1.72 9.03 -12.55
#